data_AF-A0A3D5U7Q3-F1
#
_entry.id   AF-A0A3D5U7Q3-F1
#
_cell.length_a   1.000
_cell.length_b   1.000
_cell.length_c   1.000
_cell.angle_alpha   90.00
_cell.angle_beta   90.00
_cell.angle_gamma   90.00
#
_symmetry.space_group_name_H-M   'P 1'
#
loop_
_entity.id
_entity.type
_entity.pdbx_description
1 polymer ?
#
loop_
_entity_poly.entity_id
_entity_poly.type
_entity_poly.pdbx_seq_one_letter_code
_entity_poly.pdbx_strand_id
1 'polypeptide(L)'
;IPFDDARLVDSLLVRGIKVFTVKPAGWTSLLVSLLPFIVLIGFYFLIMNRMTNQNSKAFSFGKSKARLHEASKSKITFKDVAGVDEAKEELQEIVEYLKDPNRFQRLGGRIPRGVLLVGRPGTGKTLLAKAVSGEAGVPFFSISGSDFVEMFV
;
A
#
# COMPACT_ATOMS: atom_id res chain seq x y z
N ILE A 1 65.47 -14.03 -9.61
CA ILE A 1 66.68 -13.26 -9.99
C ILE A 1 66.52 -12.84 -11.44
N PRO A 2 66.26 -11.56 -11.71
CA PRO A 2 66.98 -10.89 -12.77
C PRO A 2 67.64 -9.65 -12.16
N PHE A 3 68.96 -9.61 -12.19
CA PHE A 3 69.67 -8.36 -11.96
C PHE A 3 69.25 -7.42 -13.07
N ASP A 4 68.83 -6.20 -12.71
CA ASP A 4 68.48 -5.13 -13.65
C ASP A 4 69.78 -4.60 -14.27
N ASP A 5 70.36 -5.43 -15.14
CA ASP A 5 71.62 -5.16 -15.80
C ASP A 5 71.32 -4.44 -17.11
N ALA A 6 71.43 -3.10 -17.06
CA ALA A 6 71.10 -2.22 -18.17
C ALA A 6 71.88 -2.51 -19.46
N ARG A 7 72.98 -3.29 -19.38
CA ARG A 7 73.82 -3.67 -20.53
C ARG A 7 73.45 -5.04 -21.11
N LEU A 8 72.56 -5.79 -20.47
CA LEU A 8 72.15 -7.12 -20.92
C LEU A 8 71.41 -7.06 -22.26
N VAL A 9 70.54 -6.07 -22.43
CA VAL A 9 69.77 -5.86 -23.67
C VAL A 9 70.71 -5.60 -24.85
N ASP A 10 71.74 -4.77 -24.66
CA ASP A 10 72.73 -4.46 -25.69
C ASP A 10 73.57 -5.70 -26.04
N SER A 11 73.97 -6.49 -25.05
CA SER A 11 74.75 -7.72 -25.28
C SER A 11 73.99 -8.81 -26.04
N LEU A 12 72.66 -8.87 -25.86
CA LEU A 12 71.77 -9.81 -26.55
C LEU A 12 71.47 -9.37 -27.99
N LEU A 13 71.39 -8.05 -28.24
CA LEU A 13 71.27 -7.47 -29.57
C LEU A 13 72.54 -7.68 -30.41
N VAL A 14 73.74 -7.50 -29.84
CA VAL A 14 75.03 -7.74 -30.53
C VAL A 14 75.19 -9.21 -30.92
N ARG A 15 74.63 -10.14 -30.14
CA ARG A 15 74.63 -11.59 -30.45
C ARG A 15 73.49 -12.03 -31.38
N GLY A 16 72.72 -11.08 -31.94
CA GLY A 16 71.68 -11.35 -32.94
C GLY A 16 70.44 -12.06 -32.39
N ILE A 17 70.22 -12.05 -31.07
CA ILE A 17 69.05 -12.68 -30.46
C ILE A 17 67.87 -11.71 -30.55
N LYS A 18 66.79 -12.14 -31.22
CA LYS A 18 65.57 -11.34 -31.39
C LYS A 18 64.87 -11.18 -30.04
N VAL A 19 64.93 -9.99 -29.46
CA VAL A 19 64.23 -9.64 -28.22
C VAL A 19 62.78 -9.28 -28.55
N PHE A 20 61.82 -10.02 -27.98
CA PHE A 20 60.39 -9.73 -28.13
C PHE A 20 59.90 -8.94 -26.92
N THR A 21 59.57 -7.66 -27.11
CA THR A 21 58.90 -6.86 -26.07
C THR A 21 57.40 -7.01 -26.20
N VAL A 22 56.74 -7.59 -25.19
CA VAL A 22 55.28 -7.61 -25.13
C VAL A 22 54.81 -6.23 -24.67
N LYS A 23 54.07 -5.51 -25.53
CA LYS A 23 53.54 -4.18 -25.23
C LYS A 23 52.66 -4.26 -23.97
N PRO A 24 52.87 -3.40 -22.94
CA PRO A 24 52.02 -3.42 -21.76
C PRO A 24 50.57 -3.11 -22.16
N ALA A 25 49.63 -3.83 -21.54
CA ALA A 25 48.21 -3.70 -21.79
C ALA A 25 47.78 -2.23 -21.60
N GLY A 26 47.38 -1.57 -22.68
CA GLY A 26 47.00 -0.16 -22.66
C GLY A 26 45.62 0.07 -22.04
N TRP A 27 45.27 1.33 -21.77
CA TRP A 27 43.95 1.71 -21.25
C TRP A 27 42.78 1.16 -22.09
N THR A 28 43.02 0.93 -23.38
CA THR A 28 42.04 0.32 -24.31
C THR A 28 41.70 -1.13 -23.94
N SER A 29 42.65 -1.96 -23.48
CA SER A 29 42.36 -3.34 -23.10
C SER A 29 41.55 -3.43 -21.80
N LEU A 30 41.72 -2.48 -20.89
CA LEU A 30 40.90 -2.39 -19.68
C LEU A 30 39.45 -1.99 -20.00
N LEU A 31 39.25 -1.02 -20.90
CA LEU A 31 37.92 -0.60 -21.35
C LEU A 31 37.17 -1.75 -22.04
N VAL A 32 37.84 -2.48 -22.95
CA VAL A 32 37.24 -3.63 -23.64
C VAL A 32 36.90 -4.76 -22.66
N SER A 33 37.76 -4.99 -21.65
CA SER A 33 37.50 -6.01 -20.62
C SER A 33 36.36 -5.65 -19.67
N LEU A 34 36.09 -4.36 -19.45
CA LEU A 34 35.04 -3.89 -18.53
C LEU A 34 33.67 -3.72 -19.21
N LEU A 35 33.64 -3.58 -20.53
CA LEU A 35 32.43 -3.44 -21.34
C LEU A 35 31.35 -4.50 -21.04
N PRO A 36 31.64 -5.82 -20.99
CA PRO A 36 30.60 -6.82 -20.69
C PRO A 36 29.98 -6.66 -19.29
N PHE A 37 30.78 -6.24 -18.30
CA PHE A 37 30.27 -5.99 -16.95
C PHE A 37 29.35 -4.77 -16.89
N ILE A 38 29.69 -3.69 -17.62
CA ILE A 38 28.85 -2.49 -17.69
C ILE A 38 27.49 -2.80 -18.33
N VAL A 39 27.48 -3.60 -19.40
CA VAL A 39 26.24 -4.03 -20.06
C VAL A 39 25.36 -4.87 -19.13
N LEU A 40 25.96 -5.80 -18.37
CA LEU A 40 25.22 -6.62 -17.40
C LEU A 40 24.62 -5.77 -16.26
N ILE A 41 25.37 -4.80 -15.73
CA ILE A 41 24.88 -3.91 -14.67
C ILE A 41 23.73 -3.03 -15.19
N GLY A 42 23.86 -2.47 -16.40
CA GLY A 42 22.81 -1.68 -17.02
C GLY A 42 21.53 -2.49 -17.28
N PHE A 43 21.68 -3.72 -17.78
CA PHE A 43 20.56 -4.62 -18.03
C PHE A 43 19.87 -5.07 -16.72
N TYR A 44 20.65 -5.39 -15.68
CA TYR A 44 20.13 -5.69 -14.35
C TYR A 44 19.29 -4.53 -13.79
N PHE A 45 19.79 -3.30 -13.92
CA PHE A 45 19.06 -2.12 -13.48
C PHE A 45 17.76 -1.89 -14.28
N LEU A 46 17.77 -2.18 -15.58
CA LEU A 46 16.58 -2.08 -16.45
C LEU A 46 15.48 -3.07 -16.01
N ILE A 47 15.83 -4.32 -15.66
CA ILE A 47 14.87 -5.31 -15.13
C ILE A 47 14.37 -4.92 -13.75
N MET A 48 15.26 -4.50 -12.85
CA MET A 48 14.89 -4.05 -11.51
C MET A 48 13.89 -2.89 -11.56
N ASN A 49 14.11 -1.90 -12.43
CA ASN A 49 13.19 -0.77 -12.60
C ASN A 49 11.79 -1.21 -13.13
N ARG A 50 11.71 -2.34 -13.83
CA ARG A 50 10.42 -2.91 -14.28
C ARG A 50 9.74 -3.76 -13.20
N MET A 51 10.50 -4.50 -12.39
CA MET A 51 9.94 -5.35 -11.33
C MET A 51 9.35 -4.54 -10.16
N THR A 52 9.91 -3.38 -9.81
CA THR A 52 9.39 -2.54 -8.72
C THR A 52 7.98 -2.00 -9.03
N ASN A 53 7.66 -1.75 -10.31
CA ASN A 53 6.35 -1.26 -10.74
C ASN A 53 5.28 -2.35 -10.89
N GLN A 54 5.65 -3.63 -10.90
CA GLN A 54 4.72 -4.76 -11.08
C GLN A 54 4.54 -5.60 -9.80
N ASN A 55 5.56 -5.67 -8.92
CA ASN A 55 5.48 -6.42 -7.65
C ASN A 55 4.62 -5.76 -6.57
N SER A 56 4.21 -4.50 -6.75
CA SER A 56 3.23 -3.85 -5.89
C SER A 56 1.81 -4.44 -6.03
N LYS A 57 1.53 -5.20 -7.09
CA LYS A 57 0.22 -5.85 -7.32
C LYS A 57 0.12 -7.29 -6.79
N ALA A 58 1.23 -8.00 -6.60
CA ALA A 58 1.22 -9.38 -6.08
C ALA A 58 1.02 -9.42 -4.56
N PHE A 59 1.50 -8.42 -3.82
CA PHE A 59 1.28 -8.27 -2.37
C PHE A 59 -0.09 -7.67 -2.00
N SER A 60 -0.93 -7.28 -2.97
CA SER A 60 -2.27 -6.72 -2.70
C SER A 60 -3.40 -7.75 -2.76
N PHE A 61 -3.12 -9.03 -2.99
CA PHE A 61 -4.14 -10.08 -3.13
C PHE A 61 -4.77 -10.54 -1.80
N GLY A 62 -4.22 -10.12 -0.65
CA GLY A 62 -4.72 -10.45 0.69
C GLY A 62 -5.30 -9.27 1.50
N LYS A 63 -5.28 -8.03 0.96
CA LYS A 63 -5.90 -6.89 1.62
C LYS A 63 -7.32 -6.75 1.10
N SER A 64 -8.29 -7.06 1.96
CA SER A 64 -9.72 -6.82 1.76
C SER A 64 -9.95 -5.56 0.91
N LYS A 65 -10.69 -5.71 -0.20
CA LYS A 65 -11.31 -4.60 -0.93
C LYS A 65 -12.51 -4.04 -0.13
N ALA A 66 -12.43 -4.00 1.19
CA ALA A 66 -13.16 -3.02 1.95
C ALA A 66 -12.68 -1.69 1.36
N ARG A 67 -13.47 -1.13 0.45
CA ARG A 67 -13.32 0.26 0.08
C ARG A 67 -13.20 0.96 1.41
N LEU A 68 -12.05 1.59 1.65
CA LEU A 68 -11.96 2.60 2.68
C LEU A 68 -12.97 3.63 2.19
N HIS A 69 -14.23 3.44 2.58
CA HIS A 69 -15.24 4.45 2.49
C HIS A 69 -14.68 5.47 3.46
N GLU A 70 -13.89 6.40 2.90
CA GLU A 70 -13.55 7.64 3.58
C GLU A 70 -14.81 8.03 4.29
N ALA A 71 -14.72 8.23 5.61
CA ALA A 71 -15.83 8.57 6.48
C ALA A 71 -16.44 9.86 5.94
N SER A 72 -17.29 9.73 4.92
CA SER A 72 -17.97 10.83 4.32
C SER A 72 -18.88 11.26 5.43
N LYS A 73 -18.61 12.42 6.02
CA LYS A 73 -19.51 13.02 7.00
C LYS A 73 -20.92 12.87 6.44
N SER A 74 -21.72 12.04 7.09
CA SER A 74 -23.10 11.80 6.65
C SER A 74 -23.76 13.17 6.61
N LYS A 75 -24.10 13.65 5.41
CA LYS A 75 -24.78 14.94 5.24
C LYS A 75 -26.25 14.87 5.63
N ILE A 76 -26.75 13.67 5.90
CA ILE A 76 -28.17 13.38 6.14
C ILE A 76 -28.43 13.41 7.64
N THR A 77 -29.50 14.10 8.04
CA THR A 77 -29.92 14.33 9.42
C THR A 77 -31.36 13.87 9.63
N PHE A 78 -31.90 13.94 10.86
CA PHE A 78 -33.30 13.57 11.12
C PHE A 78 -34.31 14.49 10.42
N LYS A 79 -33.87 15.67 9.98
CA LYS A 79 -34.68 16.59 9.16
C LYS A 79 -34.98 16.02 7.77
N ASP A 80 -34.13 15.14 7.26
CA ASP A 80 -34.25 14.55 5.92
C ASP A 80 -35.10 13.27 5.91
N VAL A 81 -35.56 12.82 7.08
CA VAL A 81 -36.41 11.63 7.26
C VAL A 81 -37.80 12.08 7.67
N ALA A 82 -38.86 11.57 7.04
CA ALA A 82 -40.24 11.96 7.33
C ALA A 82 -41.11 10.75 7.71
N GLY A 83 -42.13 10.98 8.53
CA GLY A 83 -43.21 10.00 8.81
C GLY A 83 -42.85 8.84 9.73
N VAL A 84 -41.76 8.95 10.51
CA VAL A 84 -41.28 7.91 11.45
C VAL A 84 -40.87 8.54 12.78
N ASP A 85 -41.76 9.34 13.37
CA ASP A 85 -41.43 10.16 14.53
C ASP A 85 -41.16 9.32 15.80
N GLU A 86 -41.91 8.22 15.99
CA GLU A 86 -41.69 7.24 17.06
C GLU A 86 -40.27 6.64 16.99
N ALA A 87 -39.86 6.18 15.80
CA ALA A 87 -38.54 5.60 15.62
C ALA A 87 -37.41 6.63 15.76
N LYS A 88 -37.65 7.90 15.41
CA LYS A 88 -36.67 8.97 15.65
C LYS A 88 -36.50 9.24 17.14
N GLU A 89 -37.58 9.22 17.90
CA GLU A 89 -37.55 9.42 19.36
C GLU A 89 -36.75 8.31 20.05
N GLU A 90 -36.99 7.04 19.71
CA GLU A 90 -36.18 5.93 20.23
C GLU A 90 -34.70 6.01 19.82
N LEU A 91 -34.43 6.39 18.57
CA LEU A 91 -33.06 6.54 18.08
C LEU A 91 -32.35 7.78 18.62
N GLN A 92 -33.06 8.73 19.21
CA GLN A 92 -32.48 9.91 19.85
C GLN A 92 -31.56 9.51 21.02
N GLU A 93 -31.94 8.48 21.78
CA GLU A 93 -31.10 7.92 22.85
C GLU A 93 -29.78 7.38 22.29
N ILE A 94 -29.84 6.69 21.15
CA ILE A 94 -28.66 6.16 20.45
C ILE A 94 -27.76 7.29 19.96
N VAL A 95 -28.34 8.37 19.44
CA VAL A 95 -27.58 9.57 19.03
C VAL A 95 -26.86 10.19 20.22
N GLU A 96 -27.54 10.35 21.36
CA GLU A 96 -26.96 10.93 22.57
C GLU A 96 -25.83 10.05 23.12
N TYR A 97 -26.00 8.73 23.07
CA TYR A 97 -24.96 7.77 23.41
C TYR A 97 -23.73 7.89 22.51
N LEU A 98 -23.93 8.00 21.19
CA LEU A 98 -22.83 8.17 20.23
C LEU A 98 -22.08 9.50 20.42
N LYS A 99 -22.74 10.53 20.97
CA LYS A 99 -22.12 11.84 21.28
C LYS A 99 -21.32 11.83 22.58
N ASP A 100 -21.85 11.25 23.66
CA ASP A 100 -21.18 11.17 24.96
C ASP A 100 -21.34 9.79 25.63
N PRO A 101 -20.53 8.80 25.24
CA PRO A 101 -20.63 7.45 25.79
C PRO A 101 -20.22 7.38 27.27
N ASN A 102 -19.39 8.32 27.74
CA ASN A 102 -18.90 8.34 29.13
C ASN A 102 -20.03 8.71 30.10
N ARG A 103 -20.95 9.60 29.69
CA ARG A 103 -22.11 9.95 30.51
C ARG A 103 -22.99 8.74 30.80
N PHE A 104 -23.24 7.88 29.81
CA PHE A 104 -24.04 6.66 30.00
C PHE A 104 -23.36 5.63 30.91
N GLN A 105 -22.04 5.49 30.82
CA GLN A 105 -21.28 4.60 31.70
C GLN A 105 -21.29 5.07 33.17
N ARG A 106 -21.18 6.38 33.41
CA ARG A 106 -21.25 6.97 34.77
C ARG A 106 -22.60 6.75 35.44
N LEU A 107 -23.68 6.73 34.67
CA LEU A 107 -25.04 6.47 35.13
C LEU A 107 -25.31 4.96 35.38
N GLY A 108 -24.33 4.08 35.09
CA GLY A 108 -24.50 2.63 35.21
C GLY A 108 -25.39 2.02 34.12
N GLY A 109 -25.64 2.75 33.03
CA GLY A 109 -26.47 2.30 31.92
C GLY A 109 -25.82 1.15 31.15
N ARG A 110 -26.62 0.17 30.71
CA ARG A 110 -26.15 -0.88 29.80
C ARG A 110 -26.00 -0.29 28.39
N ILE A 111 -24.83 -0.49 27.80
CA ILE A 111 -24.53 -0.03 26.44
C ILE A 111 -25.31 -0.90 25.44
N PRO A 112 -26.22 -0.33 24.62
CA PRO A 112 -26.85 -1.07 23.54
C PRO A 112 -25.79 -1.44 22.50
N ARG A 113 -25.72 -2.72 22.15
CA ARG A 113 -24.69 -3.23 21.21
C ARG A 113 -25.12 -3.20 19.75
N GLY A 114 -26.41 -3.05 19.48
CA GLY A 114 -26.94 -3.02 18.12
C GLY A 114 -28.43 -2.70 18.12
N VAL A 115 -28.88 -2.13 17.00
CA VAL A 115 -30.29 -1.82 16.75
C VAL A 115 -30.68 -2.52 15.46
N LEU A 116 -31.81 -3.23 15.48
CA LEU A 116 -32.36 -3.90 14.31
C LEU A 116 -33.57 -3.12 13.80
N LEU A 117 -33.43 -2.51 12.62
CA LEU A 117 -34.54 -1.83 11.96
C LEU A 117 -35.30 -2.82 11.07
N VAL A 118 -36.58 -3.05 11.37
CA VAL A 118 -37.44 -4.01 10.63
C VAL A 118 -38.52 -3.28 9.85
N GLY A 119 -38.86 -3.76 8.66
CA GLY A 119 -39.97 -3.24 7.85
C GLY A 119 -39.86 -3.61 6.39
N ARG A 120 -40.89 -3.31 5.59
CA ARG A 120 -40.94 -3.55 4.14
C ARG A 120 -39.76 -2.88 3.39
N PRO A 121 -39.30 -3.39 2.25
CA PRO A 121 -38.28 -2.70 1.46
C PRO A 121 -38.76 -1.28 1.09
N GLY A 122 -37.82 -0.31 1.05
CA GLY A 122 -38.12 1.09 0.70
C GLY A 122 -38.62 1.99 1.83
N THR A 123 -38.83 1.50 3.05
CA THR A 123 -39.33 2.31 4.20
C THR A 123 -38.26 3.20 4.86
N GLY A 124 -37.16 3.52 4.18
CA GLY A 124 -36.15 4.44 4.73
C GLY A 124 -35.26 3.89 5.84
N LYS A 125 -35.20 2.58 6.12
CA LYS A 125 -34.31 2.00 7.16
C LYS A 125 -32.84 2.45 7.03
N THR A 126 -32.27 2.31 5.84
CA THR A 126 -30.89 2.75 5.56
C THR A 126 -30.75 4.26 5.65
N LEU A 127 -31.79 5.01 5.28
CA LEU A 127 -31.80 6.47 5.37
C LEU A 127 -31.79 6.92 6.84
N LEU A 128 -32.59 6.27 7.69
CA LEU A 128 -32.66 6.53 9.13
C LEU A 128 -31.33 6.19 9.81
N ALA A 129 -30.69 5.07 9.48
CA ALA A 129 -29.37 4.72 9.99
C ALA A 129 -28.29 5.77 9.60
N LYS A 130 -28.34 6.29 8.37
CA LYS A 130 -27.47 7.40 7.94
C LYS A 130 -27.77 8.69 8.70
N ALA A 131 -29.04 8.97 8.95
CA ALA A 131 -29.47 10.14 9.71
C ALA A 131 -28.97 10.10 11.16
N VAL A 132 -29.04 8.95 11.84
CA VAL A 132 -28.46 8.75 13.19
C VAL A 132 -26.98 9.10 13.20
N SER A 133 -26.20 8.62 12.22
CA SER A 133 -24.77 8.93 12.14
C SER A 133 -24.49 10.41 11.87
N GLY A 134 -25.32 11.07 11.07
CA GLY A 134 -25.21 12.51 10.79
C GLY A 134 -25.57 13.36 12.00
N GLU A 135 -26.61 12.99 12.75
CA GLU A 135 -26.99 13.65 14.00
C GLU A 135 -25.92 13.52 15.08
N ALA A 136 -25.30 12.35 15.19
CA ALA A 136 -24.20 12.08 16.13
C ALA A 136 -22.86 12.65 15.65
N GLY A 137 -22.70 12.99 14.37
CA GLY A 137 -21.45 13.47 13.81
C GLY A 137 -20.35 12.41 13.73
N VAL A 138 -20.72 11.12 13.72
CA VAL A 138 -19.79 9.99 13.69
C VAL A 138 -19.70 9.37 12.29
N PRO A 139 -18.60 8.67 11.95
CA PRO A 139 -18.49 7.92 10.69
C PRO A 139 -19.59 6.88 10.51
N PHE A 140 -20.07 6.71 9.27
CA PHE A 140 -21.05 5.70 8.90
C PHE A 140 -20.42 4.64 7.99
N PHE A 141 -20.41 3.38 8.45
CA PHE A 141 -19.97 2.23 7.66
C PHE A 141 -21.19 1.43 7.21
N SER A 142 -21.22 1.06 5.93
CA SER A 142 -22.30 0.26 5.34
C SER A 142 -21.70 -0.95 4.66
N ILE A 143 -22.16 -2.13 5.06
CA ILE A 143 -21.79 -3.41 4.49
C ILE A 143 -23.10 -4.18 4.24
N SER A 144 -23.23 -4.79 3.06
CA SER A 144 -24.37 -5.68 2.80
C SER A 144 -24.10 -7.07 3.38
N GLY A 145 -25.12 -7.72 3.94
CA GLY A 145 -24.99 -9.09 4.43
C GLY A 145 -24.63 -10.10 3.33
N SER A 146 -25.02 -9.81 2.08
CA SER A 146 -24.60 -10.59 0.90
C SER A 146 -23.07 -10.57 0.72
N ASP A 147 -22.45 -9.40 0.87
CA ASP A 147 -21.02 -9.21 0.67
C ASP A 147 -20.21 -10.00 1.71
N PHE A 148 -20.78 -10.21 2.90
CA PHE A 148 -20.16 -11.01 3.95
C PHE A 148 -20.10 -12.50 3.59
N VAL A 149 -21.12 -13.05 2.90
CA VAL A 149 -21.15 -14.47 2.53
C VAL A 149 -20.14 -14.79 1.43
N GLU A 150 -19.96 -13.89 0.45
CA GLU A 150 -18.98 -14.05 -0.63
C GLU A 150 -17.53 -14.05 -0.16
N MET A 151 -17.23 -13.47 1.00
CA MET A 151 -15.86 -13.41 1.53
C MET A 151 -15.35 -14.72 2.15
N PHE A 152 -16.24 -15.67 2.46
CA PHE A 152 -15.92 -16.93 3.14
C PHE A 152 -16.21 -18.19 2.31
N VAL A 153 -16.61 -18.04 1.05
CA VAL A 153 -16.85 -19.14 0.10
C VAL A 153 -15.75 -19.18 -0.96
#